data_AF-A0A7K2IVY4-F1
#
_entry.id   AF-A0A7K2IVY4-F1
#
_cell.length_a   1.000
_cell.length_b   1.000
_cell.length_c   1.000
_cell.angle_alpha   90.00
_cell.angle_beta   90.00
_cell.angle_gamma   90.00
#
_symmetry.space_group_name_H-M   'P 1'
#
loop_
_entity.id
_entity.type
_entity.pdbx_description
1 polymer ?
#
loop_
_entity_poly.entity_id
_entity_poly.type
_entity_poly.pdbx_seq_one_letter_code
_entity_poly.pdbx_strand_id
1 'polypeptide(L)'
;MSAAIIVIGARFLLAPESGAEGFGLPSEAGPFLAAKGVRDIGTGLVGAVLLTTRRFRAAGWALIALAWIPLGDAVVVLAWDGPEILAYAMHGGTAAAMIVVGTILVRGRARDRSPSTARETSVDAEG
;
A
#
# COMPACT_ATOMS: atom_id res chain seq x y z
N MET A 1 -7.11 0.61 -0.53
CA MET A 1 -5.86 1.15 0.05
C MET A 1 -5.50 2.49 -0.57
N SER A 2 -5.24 2.59 -1.88
CA SER A 2 -4.84 3.84 -2.54
C SER A 2 -5.71 5.06 -2.21
N ALA A 3 -7.04 4.93 -2.35
CA ALA A 3 -7.96 6.03 -2.02
C ALA A 3 -7.93 6.43 -0.53
N ALA A 4 -7.80 5.45 0.37
CA ALA A 4 -7.72 5.71 1.81
C ALA A 4 -6.45 6.49 2.17
N ILE A 5 -5.30 6.13 1.57
CA ILE A 5 -4.03 6.83 1.78
C ILE A 5 -4.12 8.28 1.27
N ILE A 6 -4.77 8.51 0.12
CA ILE A 6 -5.00 9.88 -0.39
C ILE A 6 -5.84 10.70 0.60
N VAL A 7 -6.92 10.11 1.15
CA VAL A 7 -7.76 10.79 2.14
C VAL A 7 -7.00 11.10 3.43
N ILE A 8 -6.14 10.18 3.90
CA ILE A 8 -5.26 10.42 5.05
C ILE A 8 -4.30 11.57 4.76
N GLY A 9 -3.64 11.54 3.60
CA GLY A 9 -2.74 12.62 3.20
C GLY A 9 -3.42 13.98 3.08
N ALA A 10 -4.64 14.02 2.55
CA ALA A 10 -5.46 15.23 2.51
C ALA A 10 -5.82 15.76 3.90
N ARG A 11 -6.07 14.87 4.87
CA ARG A 11 -6.31 15.28 6.27
C ARG A 11 -5.10 16.00 6.87
N PHE A 12 -3.87 15.56 6.61
CA PHE A 12 -2.66 16.26 7.05
C PHE A 12 -2.48 17.66 6.43
N LEU A 13 -3.16 17.95 5.32
CA LEU A 13 -3.16 19.28 4.69
C LEU A 13 -4.29 20.17 5.17
N LEU A 14 -5.47 19.60 5.38
CA LEU A 14 -6.71 20.34 5.66
C LEU A 14 -7.03 20.47 7.16
N ALA A 15 -6.61 19.49 7.96
CA ALA A 15 -6.82 19.41 9.40
C ALA A 15 -5.59 18.76 10.07
N PRO A 16 -4.41 19.41 10.02
CA PRO A 16 -3.12 18.81 10.38
C PRO A 16 -3.06 18.32 11.83
N GLU A 17 -3.59 19.08 12.79
CA GLU A 17 -3.62 18.70 14.22
C GLU A 17 -4.44 17.42 14.42
N SER A 18 -5.67 17.39 13.92
CA SER A 18 -6.51 16.18 13.94
C SER A 18 -5.87 15.01 13.17
N GLY A 19 -5.11 15.30 12.11
CA GLY A 19 -4.32 14.31 11.38
C GLY A 19 -3.21 13.70 12.23
N ALA A 20 -2.48 14.53 12.98
CA ALA A 20 -1.43 14.09 13.89
C ALA A 20 -1.99 13.29 15.07
N GLU A 21 -3.05 13.77 15.70
CA GLU A 21 -3.74 13.05 16.78
C GLU A 21 -4.25 11.69 16.30
N GLY A 22 -4.91 11.64 15.13
CA GLY A 22 -5.38 10.40 14.53
C GLY A 22 -4.24 9.45 14.11
N PHE A 23 -3.05 9.99 13.86
CA PHE A 23 -1.83 9.21 13.59
C PHE A 23 -1.19 8.65 14.87
N GLY A 24 -1.51 9.23 16.03
CA GLY A 24 -1.01 8.84 17.34
C GLY A 24 0.13 9.71 17.87
N LEU A 25 0.30 10.93 17.34
CA LEU A 25 1.32 11.88 17.79
C LEU A 25 0.71 13.22 18.19
N PRO A 26 1.16 13.82 19.32
CA PRO A 26 0.87 15.22 19.60
C PRO A 26 1.72 16.11 18.68
N SER A 27 1.08 16.84 17.77
CA SER A 27 1.78 17.80 16.91
C SER A 27 0.88 18.94 16.48
N GLU A 28 1.43 20.14 16.50
CA GLU A 28 0.84 21.33 15.92
C GLU A 28 0.93 21.32 14.39
N ALA A 29 0.07 22.10 13.74
CA ALA A 29 0.15 22.36 12.32
C ALA A 29 1.55 22.86 11.91
N GLY A 30 2.12 22.29 10.85
CA GLY A 30 3.45 22.69 10.42
C GLY A 30 3.90 22.08 9.09
N PRO A 31 5.01 22.58 8.52
CA PRO A 31 5.50 22.18 7.21
C PRO A 31 5.83 20.69 7.12
N PHE A 32 6.20 20.05 8.24
CA PHE A 32 6.50 18.62 8.26
C PHE A 32 5.23 17.75 8.12
N LEU A 33 4.12 18.14 8.76
CA LEU A 33 2.83 17.48 8.57
C LEU A 33 2.32 17.69 7.14
N ALA A 34 2.52 18.88 6.57
CA ALA A 34 2.19 19.11 5.16
C ALA A 34 3.01 18.22 4.22
N ALA A 35 4.32 18.10 4.46
CA ALA A 35 5.19 17.21 3.69
C ALA A 35 4.77 15.73 3.81
N LYS A 36 4.35 15.28 4.99
CA LYS A 36 3.75 13.95 5.18
C LYS A 36 2.48 13.80 4.35
N GLY A 37 1.57 14.78 4.43
CA GLY A 37 0.33 14.77 3.65
C GLY A 37 0.55 14.64 2.14
N VAL A 38 1.50 15.40 1.59
CA VAL A 38 1.87 15.30 0.16
C VAL A 38 2.48 13.95 -0.19
N ARG A 39 3.33 13.38 0.67
CA ARG A 39 3.89 12.03 0.47
C ARG A 39 2.81 10.95 0.47
N ASP A 40 1.86 11.02 1.39
CA ASP A 40 0.75 10.07 1.47
C ASP A 40 -0.12 10.17 0.21
N ILE A 41 -0.48 11.37 -0.24
CA ILE A 41 -1.19 11.56 -1.52
C ILE A 41 -0.39 10.97 -2.68
N GLY A 42 0.91 11.27 -2.77
CA GLY A 42 1.77 10.78 -3.85
C GLY A 42 1.84 9.26 -3.91
N THR A 43 2.04 8.59 -2.76
CA THR A 43 2.09 7.12 -2.69
C THR A 43 0.72 6.49 -2.99
N GLY A 44 -0.37 7.10 -2.54
CA GLY A 44 -1.73 6.71 -2.91
C GLY A 44 -2.00 6.84 -4.41
N LEU A 45 -1.53 7.92 -5.05
CA LEU A 45 -1.64 8.13 -6.50
C LEU A 45 -0.85 7.07 -7.29
N VAL A 46 0.37 6.74 -6.88
CA VAL A 46 1.15 5.64 -7.49
C VAL A 46 0.35 4.34 -7.46
N GLY A 47 -0.22 4.00 -6.31
CA GLY A 47 -1.09 2.82 -6.18
C GLY A 47 -2.32 2.90 -7.08
N ALA A 48 -3.00 4.05 -7.13
CA ALA A 48 -4.18 4.25 -7.96
C ALA A 48 -3.87 4.06 -9.45
N VAL A 49 -2.80 4.67 -9.96
CA VAL A 49 -2.36 4.54 -11.36
C VAL A 49 -2.08 3.08 -11.71
N LEU A 50 -1.36 2.34 -10.86
CA LEU A 50 -1.05 0.93 -11.12
C LEU A 50 -2.31 0.05 -11.18
N LEU A 51 -3.31 0.35 -10.34
CA LEU A 51 -4.58 -0.38 -10.32
C LEU A 51 -5.46 -0.02 -11.53
N THR A 52 -5.62 1.27 -11.85
CA THR A 52 -6.45 1.72 -12.99
C THR A 52 -5.86 1.30 -14.34
N THR A 53 -4.53 1.25 -14.46
CA THR A 53 -3.82 0.74 -15.64
C THR A 53 -3.68 -0.79 -15.66
N ARG A 54 -4.31 -1.51 -14.71
CA ARG A 54 -4.32 -2.98 -14.61
C ARG A 54 -2.93 -3.62 -14.51
N ARG A 55 -1.95 -2.90 -13.95
CA ARG A 55 -0.58 -3.38 -13.71
C ARG A 55 -0.48 -4.10 -12.37
N PHE A 56 -1.31 -5.13 -12.15
CA PHE A 56 -1.48 -5.78 -10.85
C PHE A 56 -0.19 -6.34 -10.23
N ARG A 57 0.68 -6.99 -11.00
CA ARG A 57 1.95 -7.51 -10.47
C ARG A 57 2.88 -6.38 -10.00
N ALA A 58 2.92 -5.27 -10.73
CA ALA A 58 3.68 -4.08 -10.32
C ALA A 58 3.02 -3.41 -9.10
N ALA A 59 1.68 -3.32 -9.06
CA ALA A 59 0.94 -2.88 -7.89
C ALA A 59 1.26 -3.74 -6.66
N GLY A 60 1.39 -5.06 -6.84
CA GLY A 60 1.72 -5.98 -5.77
C GLY A 60 3.11 -5.72 -5.16
N TRP A 61 4.13 -5.56 -6.01
CA TRP A 61 5.46 -5.18 -5.56
C TRP A 61 5.50 -3.79 -4.95
N ALA A 62 4.77 -2.82 -5.52
CA ALA A 62 4.65 -1.49 -4.97
C ALA A 62 4.02 -1.52 -3.57
N LEU A 63 2.97 -2.31 -3.33
CA LEU A 63 2.36 -2.45 -2.01
C LEU A 63 3.33 -3.07 -0.98
N ILE A 64 4.10 -4.10 -1.36
CA ILE A 64 5.10 -4.71 -0.47
C ILE A 64 6.19 -3.67 -0.11
N ALA A 65 6.68 -2.91 -1.09
CA ALA A 65 7.67 -1.87 -0.84
C ALA A 65 7.10 -0.73 0.02
N LEU A 66 5.88 -0.28 -0.28
CA LEU A 66 5.21 0.80 0.45
C LEU A 66 4.80 0.37 1.87
N ALA A 67 4.70 -0.93 2.18
CA ALA A 67 4.41 -1.41 3.53
C ALA A 67 5.47 -1.01 4.56
N TRP A 68 6.67 -0.63 4.11
CA TRP A 68 7.69 -0.03 4.98
C TRP A 68 7.26 1.31 5.58
N ILE A 69 6.36 2.06 4.91
CA ILE A 69 5.84 3.34 5.42
C ILE A 69 5.04 3.12 6.72
N PRO A 70 3.95 2.34 6.73
CA PRO A 70 3.21 2.09 7.98
C PRO A 70 4.04 1.31 9.01
N LEU A 71 5.03 0.50 8.59
CA LEU A 71 5.94 -0.12 9.56
C LEU A 71 6.81 0.94 10.28
N GLY A 72 7.37 1.89 9.53
CA GLY A 72 8.09 3.03 10.08
C GLY A 72 7.19 3.91 10.94
N ASP A 73 5.96 4.16 10.50
CA ASP A 73 4.96 4.94 11.25
C ASP A 73 4.65 4.27 12.61
N ALA A 74 4.50 2.94 12.66
CA ALA A 74 4.34 2.21 13.91
C ALA A 74 5.53 2.42 14.87
N VAL A 75 6.76 2.33 14.35
CA VAL A 75 7.99 2.57 15.14
C VAL A 75 8.04 4.01 15.66
N VAL A 76 7.69 4.99 14.83
CA VAL A 76 7.66 6.40 15.23
C VAL A 76 6.66 6.63 16.34
N VAL A 77 5.44 6.09 16.23
CA VAL A 77 4.40 6.21 17.27
C VAL A 77 4.89 5.61 18.59
N LEU A 78 5.45 4.39 18.55
CA LEU A 78 5.94 3.73 19.76
C LEU A 78 7.12 4.48 20.39
N ALA A 79 8.05 4.98 19.58
CA ALA A 79 9.24 5.63 20.10
C ALA A 79 8.97 7.03 20.67
N TRP A 80 7.80 7.63 20.37
CA TRP A 80 7.35 8.92 20.88
C TRP A 80 6.16 8.78 21.84
N ASP A 81 6.08 7.64 22.54
CA ASP A 81 5.09 7.33 23.59
C ASP A 81 3.62 7.47 23.14
N GLY A 82 3.38 7.30 21.83
CA GLY A 82 2.04 7.29 21.27
C GLY A 82 1.27 6.00 21.60
N PRO A 83 -0.06 5.97 21.39
CA PRO A 83 -0.88 4.83 21.79
C PRO A 83 -0.49 3.54 21.06
N GLU A 84 -0.14 2.49 21.82
CA GLU A 84 0.24 1.18 21.26
C GLU A 84 -0.83 0.58 20.34
N ILE A 85 -2.12 0.83 20.64
CA ILE A 85 -3.22 0.35 19.80
C ILE A 85 -3.17 0.96 18.39
N LEU A 86 -2.78 2.24 18.26
CA LEU A 86 -2.61 2.89 16.96
C LEU A 86 -1.36 2.36 16.26
N ALA A 87 -0.26 2.17 16.99
CA ALA A 87 0.96 1.57 16.44
C ALA A 87 0.74 0.15 15.90
N TYR A 88 0.17 -0.76 16.68
CA TYR A 88 0.05 -2.16 16.28
C TYR A 88 -1.16 -2.43 15.40
N ALA A 89 -2.35 -1.95 15.78
CA ALA A 89 -3.56 -2.28 15.04
C ALA A 89 -3.71 -1.45 13.76
N MET A 90 -3.50 -0.14 13.84
CA MET A 90 -3.66 0.72 12.66
C MET A 90 -2.44 0.62 11.74
N HIS A 91 -1.25 0.94 12.25
CA HIS A 91 -0.04 0.96 11.41
C HIS A 91 0.45 -0.45 11.09
N GLY A 92 0.69 -1.28 12.10
CA GLY A 92 1.08 -2.68 11.92
C GLY A 92 0.07 -3.49 11.11
N GLY A 93 -1.23 -3.33 11.40
CA GLY A 93 -2.31 -3.96 10.63
C GLY A 93 -2.35 -3.52 9.17
N THR A 94 -2.14 -2.23 8.88
CA THR A 94 -2.05 -1.72 7.51
C THR A 94 -0.83 -2.30 6.79
N ALA A 95 0.33 -2.34 7.43
CA ALA A 95 1.54 -2.93 6.87
C ALA A 95 1.32 -4.41 6.52
N ALA A 96 0.76 -5.19 7.44
CA ALA A 96 0.43 -6.60 7.22
C ALA A 96 -0.55 -6.77 6.05
N ALA A 97 -1.62 -5.97 6.01
CA ALA A 97 -2.60 -6.00 4.93
C ALA A 97 -1.97 -5.68 3.57
N MET A 98 -1.08 -4.67 3.50
CA MET A 98 -0.35 -4.31 2.27
C MET A 98 0.55 -5.45 1.79
N ILE A 99 1.27 -6.11 2.70
CA ILE A 99 2.11 -7.27 2.36
C ILE A 99 1.25 -8.43 1.86
N VAL A 100 0.15 -8.75 2.52
CA VAL A 100 -0.76 -9.83 2.13
C VAL A 100 -1.37 -9.56 0.76
N VAL A 101 -2.01 -8.40 0.57
CA VAL A 101 -2.61 -8.01 -0.71
C VAL A 101 -1.54 -7.93 -1.80
N GLY A 102 -0.38 -7.36 -1.51
CA GLY A 102 0.72 -7.27 -2.44
C GLY A 102 1.21 -8.65 -2.90
N THR A 103 1.36 -9.58 -1.97
CA THR A 103 1.74 -10.97 -2.24
C THR A 103 0.70 -11.68 -3.12
N ILE A 104 -0.60 -11.48 -2.86
CA ILE A 104 -1.68 -12.01 -3.69
C ILE A 104 -1.58 -11.47 -5.12
N LEU A 105 -1.40 -10.16 -5.28
CA LEU A 105 -1.29 -9.52 -6.60
C LEU A 105 -0.03 -9.96 -7.38
N VAL A 106 1.08 -10.24 -6.68
CA VAL A 106 2.29 -10.80 -7.31
C VAL A 106 2.03 -12.24 -7.80
N ARG A 107 1.26 -13.03 -7.06
CA ARG A 107 0.97 -14.45 -7.37
C ARG A 107 -0.14 -14.65 -8.42
N GLY A 108 -1.05 -13.69 -8.58
CA GLY A 108 -2.31 -13.80 -9.34
C GLY A 108 -2.27 -14.00 -10.86
N ARG A 109 -1.13 -14.38 -11.49
CA ARG A 109 -1.06 -14.67 -12.95
C ARG A 109 -0.21 -15.88 -13.33
N ALA A 110 0.26 -16.69 -12.39
CA ALA A 110 0.90 -17.97 -12.73
C ALA A 110 -0.08 -18.99 -13.33
N ARG A 111 -1.40 -18.74 -13.28
CA ARG A 111 -2.45 -19.66 -13.71
C ARG A 111 -3.00 -19.42 -15.12
N ASP A 112 -2.62 -18.34 -15.80
CA ASP A 112 -3.11 -18.02 -17.16
C ASP A 112 -2.26 -18.65 -18.29
N ARG A 113 -1.22 -19.42 -17.95
CA ARG A 113 -0.42 -20.18 -18.91
C ARG A 113 -0.60 -21.68 -18.67
N SER A 114 -1.75 -22.23 -19.04
CA SER A 114 -1.81 -23.64 -19.37
C SER A 114 -1.25 -23.80 -20.80
N PRO A 115 -0.22 -24.63 -21.03
CA PRO A 115 0.22 -24.95 -22.39
C PRO A 115 -0.84 -25.84 -23.04
N SER A 116 -1.85 -25.25 -23.70
CA SER A 116 -2.77 -26.00 -24.57
C SER A 116 -2.25 -26.16 -25.99
N THR A 117 -1.10 -25.56 -26.32
CA THR A 117 -0.49 -25.61 -27.66
C THR A 117 0.44 -26.80 -27.87
N ALA A 118 0.65 -27.66 -26.87
CA ALA A 118 1.48 -28.86 -26.99
C ALA A 118 0.71 -30.11 -27.47
N ARG A 119 -0.63 -30.02 -27.62
CA ARG A 119 -1.49 -31.14 -28.07
C ARG A 119 -1.94 -31.05 -29.53
N GLU A 120 -1.76 -29.90 -30.17
CA GLU A 120 -2.21 -29.68 -31.55
C GLU A 120 -1.13 -30.12 -32.56
N THR A 121 0.15 -29.90 -32.23
CA THR A 121 1.27 -30.27 -33.10
C THR A 121 1.59 -31.77 -33.14
N SER A 122 1.05 -32.59 -32.23
CA SER A 122 1.22 -34.05 -32.27
C SER A 122 0.14 -34.76 -33.07
N VAL A 123 -1.01 -34.12 -33.31
CA VAL A 123 -2.12 -34.71 -34.08
C VAL A 123 -1.93 -34.47 -35.58
N ASP A 124 -1.36 -33.32 -35.96
CA ASP A 124 -1.07 -32.99 -37.37
C ASP A 124 0.21 -33.67 -37.90
N ALA A 125 1.00 -34.29 -37.03
CA ALA A 125 2.21 -35.03 -37.42
C ALA A 125 1.96 -36.53 -37.62
N GLU A 126 0.77 -37.03 -37.27
CA GLU A 126 0.40 -38.46 -37.35
C GLU A 126 -0.77 -38.74 -38.32
N GLY A 127 -1.26 -37.75 -39.08
CA GLY A 127 -2.37 -37.88 -40.04
C GLY A 127 -2.02 -37.37 -41.44
#